data_AF-A0A920G5C2-F1
#
_entry.id   AF-A0A920G5C2-F1
#
_cell.length_a   1.000
_cell.length_b   1.000
_cell.length_c   1.000
_cell.angle_alpha   90.00
_cell.angle_beta   90.00
_cell.angle_gamma   90.00
#
_symmetry.space_group_name_H-M   'P 1'
#
loop_
_entity.id
_entity.type
_entity.pdbx_description
1 polymer ?
#
loop_
_entity_poly.entity_id
_entity_poly.type
_entity_poly.pdbx_seq_one_letter_code
_entity_poly.pdbx_strand_id
1 'polypeptide(L)'
;MARAAGLVITWSDFDALSKVTPLLAKIYPNGSADINHFQAAGGTGLLFGELIKAGLMHGDARVCFGGTLEGPALNRSWKKASSGGGRLPRKVMIQR
;
A
#
# COMPACT_ATOMS: atom_id res chain seq x y z
N MET A 1 -5.03 -14.18 12.68
CA MET A 1 -3.66 -13.71 12.97
C MET A 1 -3.58 -12.91 14.28
N ALA A 2 -4.26 -11.76 14.41
CA ALA A 2 -4.13 -10.87 15.59
C ALA A 2 -4.30 -11.57 16.96
N ARG A 3 -5.30 -12.45 17.09
CA ARG A 3 -5.54 -13.20 18.34
C ARG A 3 -4.37 -14.08 18.79
N ALA A 4 -3.58 -14.62 17.85
CA ALA A 4 -2.41 -15.42 18.16
C ALA A 4 -1.26 -14.59 18.76
N ALA A 5 -1.24 -13.28 18.50
CA ALA A 5 -0.31 -12.33 19.11
C ALA A 5 -0.90 -11.67 20.38
N GLY A 6 -2.04 -12.16 20.89
CA GLY A 6 -2.71 -11.58 22.07
C GLY A 6 -3.52 -10.30 21.80
N LEU A 7 -3.68 -9.90 20.53
CA LEU A 7 -4.45 -8.71 20.17
C LEU A 7 -5.91 -9.06 19.88
N VAL A 8 -6.83 -8.25 20.40
CA VAL A 8 -8.26 -8.35 20.12
C VAL A 8 -8.61 -7.30 19.09
N ILE A 9 -9.07 -7.75 17.91
CA ILE A 9 -9.63 -6.89 16.87
C ILE A 9 -11.09 -7.27 16.73
N THR A 10 -11.96 -6.28 16.79
CA THR A 10 -13.42 -6.43 16.73
C THR A 10 -13.97 -5.97 15.38
N TRP A 11 -15.22 -6.31 15.10
CA TRP A 11 -15.92 -5.82 13.91
C TRP A 11 -16.07 -4.29 13.90
N SER A 12 -16.21 -3.67 15.07
CA SER A 12 -16.30 -2.21 15.22
C SER A 12 -15.02 -1.51 14.78
N ASP A 13 -13.86 -2.12 14.98
CA ASP A 13 -12.57 -1.58 14.52
C ASP A 13 -12.52 -1.54 12.98
N PHE A 14 -13.04 -2.58 12.32
CA PHE A 14 -13.13 -2.61 10.85
C PHE A 14 -14.12 -1.58 10.29
N ASP A 15 -15.28 -1.41 10.92
CA ASP A 15 -16.25 -0.37 10.52
C ASP A 15 -15.66 1.04 10.66
N ALA A 16 -14.97 1.31 11.77
CA ALA A 16 -14.29 2.59 11.99
C ALA A 16 -13.19 2.84 10.95
N LEU A 17 -12.37 1.83 10.65
CA LEU A 17 -11.32 1.94 9.63
C LEU A 17 -11.89 2.14 8.22
N SER A 18 -12.93 1.41 7.85
CA SER A 18 -13.53 1.49 6.51
C SER A 18 -14.06 2.89 6.18
N LYS A 19 -14.46 3.67 7.19
CA LYS A 19 -14.95 5.05 7.02
C LYS A 19 -13.83 6.04 6.66
N VAL A 20 -12.59 5.76 7.05
CA VAL A 20 -11.45 6.67 6.87
C VAL A 20 -10.47 6.20 5.79
N THR A 21 -10.48 4.92 5.41
CA THR A 21 -9.58 4.39 4.38
C THR A 21 -10.11 4.63 2.97
N PRO A 22 -9.41 5.39 2.10
CA PRO A 22 -9.83 5.64 0.73
C PRO A 22 -9.62 4.42 -0.16
N LEU A 23 -10.45 4.29 -1.21
CA LEU A 23 -10.28 3.27 -2.24
C LEU A 23 -9.22 3.70 -3.26
N LEU A 24 -8.02 3.12 -3.18
CA LEU A 24 -6.88 3.51 -4.01
C LEU A 24 -6.70 2.66 -5.29
N ALA A 25 -7.19 1.42 -5.30
CA ALA A 25 -6.93 0.48 -6.38
C ALA A 25 -8.18 -0.33 -6.75
N LYS A 26 -8.49 -0.40 -8.05
CA LYS A 26 -9.52 -1.28 -8.61
C LYS A 26 -8.85 -2.38 -9.43
N ILE A 27 -8.60 -3.50 -8.77
CA ILE A 27 -8.03 -4.71 -9.37
C ILE A 27 -9.15 -5.72 -9.53
N TYR A 28 -9.10 -6.54 -10.57
CA TYR A 28 -10.03 -7.65 -10.75
C TYR A 28 -10.21 -8.45 -9.43
N PRO A 29 -11.45 -8.71 -8.98
CA PRO A 29 -12.72 -8.63 -9.71
C PRO A 29 -13.40 -7.24 -9.75
N ASN A 30 -12.94 -6.27 -8.96
CA ASN A 30 -13.59 -4.95 -8.83
C ASN A 30 -13.20 -3.94 -9.93
N GLY A 31 -12.35 -4.35 -10.87
CA GLY A 31 -11.87 -3.54 -11.98
C GLY A 31 -11.37 -4.40 -13.13
N SER A 32 -11.14 -3.77 -14.28
CA SER A 32 -10.64 -4.43 -15.50
C SER A 32 -9.14 -4.68 -15.49
N ALA A 33 -8.39 -4.03 -14.58
CA ALA A 33 -6.96 -4.20 -14.46
C ALA A 33 -6.60 -5.46 -13.67
N ASP A 34 -5.75 -6.30 -14.24
CA ASP A 34 -5.18 -7.46 -13.56
C ASP A 34 -3.97 -7.07 -12.69
N ILE A 35 -3.44 -8.04 -11.94
CA ILE A 35 -2.35 -7.83 -10.98
C ILE A 35 -1.05 -7.38 -11.65
N ASN A 36 -0.81 -7.71 -12.92
CA ASN A 36 0.39 -7.28 -13.63
C ASN A 36 0.34 -5.79 -13.95
N HIS A 37 -0.84 -5.29 -14.34
CA HIS A 37 -1.06 -3.84 -14.51
C HIS A 37 -0.87 -3.09 -13.19
N PHE A 38 -1.35 -3.64 -12.08
CA PHE A 38 -1.11 -3.05 -10.74
C PHE A 38 0.37 -3.00 -10.39
N GLN A 39 1.10 -4.10 -10.62
CA GLN A 39 2.53 -4.16 -10.36
C GLN A 39 3.32 -3.17 -11.24
N ALA A 40 2.96 -3.06 -12.53
CA ALA A 40 3.56 -2.11 -13.46
C ALA A 40 3.31 -0.65 -13.07
N ALA A 41 2.14 -0.34 -12.49
CA ALA A 41 1.79 1.00 -12.02
C ALA A 41 2.56 1.44 -10.75
N GLY A 42 3.37 0.58 -10.15
CA GLY A 42 4.12 0.84 -8.92
C GLY A 42 3.79 -0.11 -7.77
N GLY A 43 2.79 -0.97 -7.95
CA GLY A 43 2.43 -2.05 -7.04
C GLY A 43 2.14 -1.59 -5.62
N THR A 44 2.34 -2.50 -4.68
CA THR A 44 2.02 -2.28 -3.26
C THR A 44 2.88 -1.19 -2.61
N GLY A 45 4.09 -0.95 -3.12
CA GLY A 45 4.97 0.10 -2.60
C GLY A 45 4.42 1.51 -2.85
N LEU A 46 3.81 1.76 -4.00
CA LEU A 46 3.15 3.05 -4.26
C LEU A 46 1.94 3.22 -3.33
N LEU A 47 1.12 2.18 -3.19
CA LEU A 47 -0.08 2.20 -2.36
C LEU A 47 0.24 2.50 -0.88
N PHE A 48 1.22 1.80 -0.30
CA PHE A 48 1.63 2.05 1.08
C PHE A 48 2.26 3.44 1.25
N GLY A 49 3.03 3.91 0.28
CA GLY A 49 3.60 5.26 0.32
C GLY A 49 2.53 6.36 0.36
N GLU A 50 1.45 6.22 -0.41
CA GLU A 50 0.35 7.19 -0.39
C GLU A 50 -0.45 7.14 0.93
N LEU A 51 -0.67 5.95 1.50
CA LEU A 51 -1.33 5.83 2.81
C LEU A 51 -0.49 6.40 3.95
N ILE A 52 0.83 6.20 3.94
CA ILE A 52 1.74 6.79 4.94
C ILE A 52 1.75 8.31 4.80
N LYS A 53 1.85 8.86 3.59
CA LYS A 53 1.77 10.31 3.33
C LYS A 53 0.45 10.93 3.79
N ALA A 54 -0.65 10.18 3.64
CA ALA A 54 -1.97 10.61 4.10
C ALA A 54 -2.16 10.49 5.62
N GLY A 55 -1.16 9.97 6.36
CA GLY A 55 -1.27 9.72 7.80
C GLY A 55 -2.22 8.58 8.16
N LEU A 56 -2.59 7.73 7.20
CA LEU A 56 -3.53 6.62 7.36
C LEU A 56 -2.83 5.28 7.62
N MET A 57 -1.50 5.26 7.59
CA MET A 57 -0.70 4.06 7.83
C MET A 57 0.55 4.40 8.64
N HIS A 58 0.84 3.56 9.65
CA HIS A 58 2.00 3.70 10.52
C HIS A 58 3.30 3.31 9.80
N GLY A 59 4.08 4.31 9.37
CA GLY A 59 5.35 4.12 8.68
C GLY A 59 6.49 3.58 9.57
N ASP A 60 6.35 3.68 10.89
CA ASP A 60 7.29 3.22 11.91
C ASP A 60 7.16 1.72 12.23
N ALA A 61 6.15 1.03 11.68
CA ALA A 61 5.95 -0.40 11.88
C ALA A 61 7.18 -1.21 11.46
N ARG A 62 7.60 -2.16 12.32
CA ARG A 62 8.76 -3.02 12.07
C ARG A 62 8.46 -4.06 10.99
N VAL A 63 9.41 -4.27 10.10
CA VAL A 63 9.32 -5.25 9.00
C VAL A 63 10.29 -6.42 9.19
N CYS A 64 9.98 -7.57 8.59
CA CYS A 64 10.82 -8.77 8.66
C CYS A 64 12.22 -8.60 8.03
N PHE A 65 12.36 -7.68 7.07
CA PHE A 65 13.64 -7.37 6.40
C PHE A 65 14.55 -6.42 7.19
N GLY A 66 14.18 -6.09 8.43
CA GLY A 66 14.85 -5.10 9.26
C GLY A 66 14.44 -3.66 8.95
N GLY A 67 14.50 -2.79 9.96
CA GLY A 67 14.07 -1.39 9.87
C GLY A 67 12.55 -1.19 9.96
N THR A 68 12.11 0.01 9.58
CA THR A 68 10.69 0.42 9.56
C THR A 68 10.10 0.31 8.14
N LEU A 69 8.77 0.32 8.06
CA LEU A 69 8.03 0.24 6.80
C LEU A 69 8.38 1.42 5.86
N GLU A 70 8.42 2.65 6.37
CA GLU A 70 8.79 3.85 5.60
C GLU A 70 10.27 3.84 5.17
N GLY A 71 11.13 3.18 5.94
CA GLY A 71 12.57 3.16 5.69
C GLY A 71 12.98 2.18 4.56
N PRO A 72 13.83 1.19 4.85
CA PRO A 72 14.45 0.35 3.81
C PRO A 72 13.47 -0.56 3.07
N ALA A 73 12.25 -0.79 3.59
CA ALA A 73 11.23 -1.60 2.93
C ALA A 73 10.57 -0.87 1.76
N LEU A 74 10.09 0.37 1.98
CA LEU A 74 9.48 1.17 0.93
C LEU A 74 10.53 1.68 -0.08
N ASN A 75 11.68 2.14 0.41
CA ASN A 75 12.74 2.72 -0.43
C ASN A 75 13.34 1.70 -1.42
N ARG A 76 13.44 0.42 -1.06
CA ARG A 76 13.86 -0.65 -2.01
C ARG A 76 12.86 -0.83 -3.15
N SER A 77 11.57 -0.82 -2.83
CA SER A 77 10.50 -0.97 -3.82
C SER A 77 10.44 0.25 -4.74
N TRP A 78 10.62 1.46 -4.20
CA TRP A 78 10.71 2.70 -4.96
C TRP A 78 11.94 2.76 -5.89
N LYS A 79 13.13 2.45 -5.39
CA LYS A 79 14.36 2.46 -6.21
C LYS A 79 14.26 1.50 -7.39
N LYS A 80 13.72 0.29 -7.18
CA LYS A 80 13.51 -0.71 -8.23
C LYS A 80 12.49 -0.26 -9.28
N ALA A 81 11.41 0.42 -8.87
CA ALA A 81 10.42 1.00 -9.78
C ALA A 81 10.99 2.18 -10.60
N SER A 82 11.90 2.97 -10.02
CA SER A 82 12.54 4.11 -10.70
C SER A 82 13.75 3.76 -11.57
N SER A 83 14.37 2.59 -11.38
CA SER A 83 15.57 2.16 -12.12
C SER A 83 15.28 1.44 -13.44
N GLY A 84 14.02 1.05 -13.68
CA GLY A 84 13.57 0.63 -15.02
C GLY A 84 13.23 1.86 -15.84
N GLY A 85 14.04 2.19 -16.85
CA GLY A 85 13.97 3.42 -17.66
C GLY A 85 12.72 3.62 -18.53
N GLY A 86 11.52 3.43 -17.97
CA GLY A 86 10.25 3.81 -18.58
C GLY A 86 9.58 4.87 -17.71
N ARG A 87 9.52 6.10 -18.22
CA ARG A 87 8.73 7.19 -17.62
C ARG A 87 7.25 6.84 -17.73
N LEU A 88 6.71 6.05 -16.79
CA LEU A 88 5.29 5.75 -16.77
C LEU A 88 4.50 6.99 -16.32
N PRO A 89 3.38 7.30 -16.99
CA PRO A 89 2.68 8.56 -16.79
C PRO A 89 2.10 8.62 -15.37
N ARG A 90 2.36 9.74 -14.69
CA ARG A 90 1.84 10.15 -13.37
C ARG A 90 0.29 10.20 -13.25
N LYS A 91 -0.44 9.62 -14.22
CA LYS A 91 -1.89 9.77 -14.40
C LYS A 91 -2.67 8.47 -14.23
N VAL A 92 -2.01 7.34 -14.04
CA VAL A 92 -2.72 6.06 -13.84
C VAL A 92 -2.73 5.77 -12.35
N MET A 93 -3.94 5.70 -11.79
CA MET A 93 -4.25 5.03 -10.52
C MET A 93 -4.29 5.84 -9.22
N ILE A 94 -4.62 7.13 -9.28
CA ILE A 94 -5.15 7.84 -8.10
C ILE A 94 -6.34 8.68 -8.56
N GLN A 95 -7.54 8.12 -8.48
CA GLN A 95 -8.78 8.91 -8.55
C GLN A 95 -8.97 9.53 -7.17
N ARG A 96 -8.96 10.87 -7.10
CA ARG A 96 -9.45 11.63 -5.96
C ARG A 96 -10.97 11.55 -5.89
#